data_AF-A0A963HDY0-F1
#
_entry.id   AF-A0A963HDY0-F1
#
_cell.length_a   1.000
_cell.length_b   1.000
_cell.length_c   1.000
_cell.angle_alpha   90.00
_cell.angle_beta   90.00
_cell.angle_gamma   90.00
#
_symmetry.space_group_name_H-M   'P 1'
#
loop_
_entity.id
_entity.type
_entity.pdbx_description
1 polymer ?
#
loop_
_entity_poly.entity_id
_entity_poly.type
_entity_poly.pdbx_seq_one_letter_code
_entity_poly.pdbx_strand_id
1 'polypeptide(L)' 'LKGHGLDEGISTRLLVYAATLIKGGVDARDACRMALVRPITDDRDIRDTLDHAIEATFAQAS' A
#
# COMPACT_ATOMS: atom_id res chain seq x y z
N LEU A 1 3.29 -7.53 12.67
CA LEU A 1 3.54 -6.51 11.62
C LEU A 1 4.70 -5.55 11.91
N LYS A 2 5.32 -5.59 13.10
CA LYS A 2 6.79 -5.45 13.23
C LYS A 2 7.37 -6.85 13.46
N GLY A 3 8.49 -7.20 12.83
CA GLY A 3 9.15 -8.50 13.01
C GLY A 3 8.60 -9.68 12.18
N HIS A 4 7.72 -9.43 11.20
CA HIS A 4 7.23 -10.42 10.23
C HIS A 4 7.60 -10.01 8.79
N GLY A 5 8.86 -9.65 8.55
CA GLY A 5 9.40 -9.29 7.24
C GLY A 5 9.33 -7.80 6.85
N LEU A 6 8.66 -6.96 7.63
CA LEU A 6 8.74 -5.50 7.50
C LEU A 6 9.61 -4.94 8.63
N ASP A 7 10.67 -4.23 8.26
CA ASP A 7 11.55 -3.52 9.19
C ASP A 7 10.80 -2.35 9.86
N GLU A 8 9.94 -1.67 9.11
CA GLU A 8 9.06 -0.60 9.58
C GLU A 8 7.65 -0.71 8.99
N GLY A 9 6.65 -0.22 9.73
CA GLY A 9 5.27 -0.16 9.25
C GLY A 9 5.03 1.03 8.32
N ILE A 10 3.87 1.04 7.64
CA ILE A 10 3.45 2.17 6.79
C ILE A 10 3.37 3.45 7.64
N SER A 11 4.18 4.45 7.29
CA SER A 11 4.14 5.75 7.97
C SER A 11 2.96 6.61 7.49
N THR A 12 2.53 7.56 8.32
CA THR A 12 1.49 8.55 7.97
C THR A 12 1.85 9.37 6.73
N ARG A 13 3.15 9.61 6.49
CA ARG A 13 3.62 10.28 5.26
C ARG A 13 3.28 9.50 4.00
N LEU A 14 3.42 8.18 4.03
CA LEU A 14 3.09 7.32 2.89
C LEU A 14 1.58 7.31 2.63
N LEU A 15 0.76 7.33 3.68
CA LEU A 15 -0.70 7.50 3.54
C LEU A 15 -1.06 8.83 2.86
N VAL A 16 -0.40 9.92 3.23
CA VAL A 16 -0.58 11.23 2.57
C VAL A 16 -0.18 11.18 1.09
N TYR A 17 0.87 10.44 0.74
CA TYR A 17 1.27 10.27 -0.66
C TYR A 17 0.24 9.46 -1.47
N ALA A 18 -0.27 8.36 -0.92
CA ALA A 18 -1.36 7.61 -1.57
C ALA A 18 -2.57 8.51 -1.82
N ALA A 19 -3.00 9.28 -0.82
CA ALA A 19 -4.12 10.22 -0.97
C ALA A 19 -3.85 11.33 -1.99
N THR A 20 -2.60 11.81 -2.07
CA THR A 20 -2.20 12.83 -3.05
C THR A 20 -2.28 12.30 -4.49
N LEU A 21 -1.84 11.06 -4.71
CA LEU A 21 -1.93 10.39 -6.02
C LEU A 21 -3.40 10.18 -6.42
N ILE A 22 -4.24 9.73 -5.49
CA ILE A 22 -5.68 9.56 -5.71
C ILE A 22 -6.33 10.89 -6.08
N LYS A 23 -6.01 11.96 -5.34
CA LYS A 23 -6.48 13.32 -5.66
C LYS A 23 -5.99 13.80 -7.03
N GLY A 24 -4.83 13.32 -7.48
CA GLY A 24 -4.28 13.57 -8.81
C GLY A 24 -4.87 12.70 -9.93
N GLY A 25 -5.84 11.83 -9.64
CA GLY A 25 -6.53 10.99 -10.62
C GLY A 25 -5.92 9.60 -10.84
N VAL A 26 -4.94 9.19 -10.03
CA VAL A 26 -4.43 7.81 -10.04
C VAL A 26 -5.48 6.89 -9.39
N ASP A 27 -5.69 5.70 -9.95
CA ASP A 27 -6.56 4.70 -9.34
C ASP A 27 -6.13 4.40 -7.90
N ALA A 28 -7.10 4.18 -7.01
CA ALA A 28 -6.82 4.02 -5.58
C ALA A 28 -5.95 2.80 -5.28
N ARG A 29 -6.12 1.69 -6.01
CA ARG A 29 -5.30 0.49 -5.84
C ARG A 29 -3.87 0.76 -6.28
N ASP A 30 -3.70 1.40 -7.43
CA ASP A 30 -2.36 1.71 -7.97
C ASP A 30 -1.62 2.76 -7.14
N ALA A 31 -2.33 3.77 -6.63
CA ALA A 31 -1.78 4.74 -5.70
C ALA A 31 -1.30 4.07 -4.40
N CYS A 32 -2.09 3.15 -3.84
CA CYS A 32 -1.71 2.38 -2.66
C CYS A 32 -0.51 1.47 -2.92
N ARG A 33 -0.45 0.75 -4.04
CA ARG A 33 0.72 -0.05 -4.41
C ARG A 33 1.97 0.80 -4.48
N MET A 34 1.91 1.93 -5.21
CA MET A 34 3.05 2.79 -5.43
C MET A 34 3.56 3.46 -4.15
N ALA A 35 2.66 3.95 -3.30
CA ALA A 35 3.04 4.72 -2.12
C ALA A 35 3.20 3.88 -0.84
N LEU A 36 2.47 2.75 -0.71
CA LEU A 36 2.39 2.00 0.55
C LEU A 36 3.12 0.65 0.51
N VAL A 37 3.35 0.08 -0.67
CA VAL A 37 3.96 -1.27 -0.81
C VAL A 37 5.38 -1.19 -1.31
N ARG A 38 5.59 -0.57 -2.49
CA ARG A 38 6.92 -0.51 -3.12
C ARG A 38 8.01 0.14 -2.24
N PRO A 39 7.73 1.19 -1.44
CA PRO A 39 8.78 1.84 -0.66
C PRO A 39 9.20 1.11 0.62
N ILE A 40 8.42 0.14 1.10
CA ILE A 40 8.62 -0.45 2.44
C ILE A 40 9.19 -1.87 2.39
N THR A 41 9.22 -2.50 1.23
CA THR A 41 9.76 -3.85 1.08
C THR A 41 10.13 -4.16 -0.36
N ASP A 42 11.23 -4.90 -0.52
CA ASP A 42 11.56 -5.55 -1.78
C ASP A 42 11.16 -7.02 -1.86
N ASP A 43 10.73 -7.61 -0.74
CA ASP A 43 10.35 -9.02 -0.65
C ASP A 43 9.04 -9.29 -1.41
N ARG A 44 9.07 -10.24 -2.34
CA ARG A 44 7.92 -10.55 -3.20
C ARG A 44 6.71 -11.06 -2.41
N ASP A 45 6.92 -11.93 -1.44
CA ASP A 45 5.83 -12.58 -0.70
C ASP A 45 5.13 -11.56 0.21
N ILE A 46 5.88 -10.60 0.75
CA ILE A 46 5.32 -9.47 1.50
C ILE A 46 4.56 -8.52 0.57
N ARG A 47 5.09 -8.21 -0.62
CA ARG A 47 4.38 -7.40 -1.61
C ARG A 47 3.05 -8.04 -1.99
N ASP A 48 3.03 -9.34 -2.27
CA ASP A 48 1.82 -10.05 -2.62
C ASP A 48 0.80 -10.03 -1.47
N THR A 49 1.25 -10.19 -0.23
CA THR A 49 0.39 -10.10 0.96
C THR A 49 -0.26 -8.72 1.10
N LEU A 50 0.52 -7.65 0.92
CA LEU A 50 0.02 -6.27 1.00
C LEU A 50 -0.90 -5.93 -0.18
N ASP A 51 -0.59 -6.41 -1.38
CA ASP A 51 -1.42 -6.23 -2.56
C ASP A 51 -2.78 -6.91 -2.39
N HIS A 52 -2.84 -8.11 -1.78
CA HIS A 52 -4.12 -8.75 -1.42
C HIS A 52 -4.92 -7.93 -0.41
N ALA A 53 -4.25 -7.33 0.58
CA ALA A 53 -4.92 -6.47 1.56
C ALA A 53 -5.51 -5.21 0.90
N ILE A 54 -4.79 -4.61 -0.06
CA ILE A 54 -5.29 -3.51 -0.90
C ILE A 54 -6.54 -3.96 -1.65
N GLU A 55 -6.50 -5.09 -2.36
CA GLU A 55 -7.66 -5.58 -3.11
C GLU A 55 -8.87 -5.84 -2.22
N ALA A 56 -8.67 -6.49 -1.07
CA ALA A 56 -9.73 -6.76 -0.12
C ALA A 56 -10.38 -5.47 0.43
N THR A 57 -9.57 -4.42 0.67
CA THR A 57 -10.03 -3.13 1.17
C THR A 57 -10.91 -2.41 0.14
N PHE A 58 -10.53 -2.43 -1.14
CA PHE A 58 -11.29 -1.76 -2.21
C PHE A 58 -12.38 -2.63 -2.84
N ALA A 59 -12.41 -3.94 -2.59
CA ALA A 59 -13.47 -4.83 -3.06
C ALA A 59 -14.83 -4.57 -2.39
N GLN A 60 -14.85 -3.93 -1.21
CA GLN A 60 -16.08 -3.59 -0.49
C GLN A 60 -16.65 -2.21 -0.86
N ALA A 61 -15.94 -1.44 -1.71
CA ALA A 61 -16.43 -0.17 -2.24
C ALA A 61 -17.14 -0.43 -3.58
N SER A 62 -18.42 -0.81 -3.51
CA SER A 62 -19.34 -0.88 -4.66
C SER A 62 -20.70 -0.33 -4.25
#